data_AF-A0A1Y0C1N8-F1
#
_entry.id   AF-A0A1Y0C1N8-F1
#
_cell.length_a   1.000
_cell.length_b   1.000
_cell.length_c   1.000
_cell.angle_alpha   90.00
_cell.angle_beta   90.00
_cell.angle_gamma   90.00
#
_symmetry.space_group_name_H-M   'P 1'
#
loop_
_entity.id
_entity.type
_entity.pdbx_description
1 polymer ?
#
loop_
_entity_poly.entity_id
_entity_poly.type
_entity_poly.pdbx_seq_one_letter_code
_entity_poly.pdbx_strand_id
1 'polypeptide(L)'
;MSDIDRIVQIHRDHRAVTIDPTAGEGDIIECYCGWWYTVDDHASHVAQVIDAALRPVIENIEELDALPPDSVVRGRTGMPWHKDDAAWWPASISGVGRDASLISLPARVLYMPEVD
;
A
#
# COMPACT_ATOMS: atom_id res chain seq x y z
N MET A 1 4.96 -4.27 13.08
CA MET A 1 4.37 -2.92 13.21
C MET A 1 3.03 -2.95 12.49
N SER A 2 1.95 -2.61 13.19
CA SER A 2 0.60 -2.76 12.64
C SER A 2 0.31 -1.78 11.52
N ASP A 3 -0.70 -2.07 10.70
CA ASP A 3 -1.19 -1.12 9.69
C ASP A 3 -1.66 0.19 10.32
N ILE A 4 -2.26 0.13 11.52
CA ILE A 4 -2.68 1.31 12.28
C ILE A 4 -1.46 2.16 12.67
N ASP A 5 -0.39 1.53 13.18
CA ASP A 5 0.84 2.25 13.54
C ASP A 5 1.49 2.91 12.32
N ARG A 6 1.47 2.22 11.16
CA ARG A 6 1.97 2.75 9.89
C ARG A 6 1.16 3.96 9.43
N ILE A 7 -0.16 3.88 9.48
CA ILE A 7 -1.05 5.00 9.13
C ILE A 7 -0.80 6.20 10.06
N VAL A 8 -0.69 5.95 11.37
CA VAL A 8 -0.40 7.00 12.36
C VAL A 8 0.94 7.66 12.08
N GLN A 9 1.96 6.87 11.75
CA GLN A 9 3.29 7.40 11.43
C GLN A 9 3.26 8.24 10.14
N ILE A 10 2.60 7.75 9.08
CA ILE A 10 2.44 8.52 7.83
C ILE A 10 1.72 9.84 8.10
N HIS A 11 0.66 9.85 8.90
CA HIS A 11 -0.01 11.10 9.27
C HIS A 11 0.89 12.09 10.03
N ARG A 12 1.81 11.60 10.86
CA ARG A 12 2.77 12.47 11.57
C ARG A 12 3.80 13.07 10.63
N ASP A 13 4.28 12.28 9.68
CA ASP A 13 5.31 12.63 8.70
C ASP A 13 4.74 13.45 7.53
N HIS A 14 3.43 13.36 7.31
CA HIS A 14 2.68 14.11 6.30
C HIS A 14 1.62 15.00 6.95
N ARG A 15 1.97 15.67 8.07
CA ARG A 15 1.09 16.68 8.64
C ARG A 15 1.18 17.99 7.84
N ALA A 16 0.08 18.74 7.82
CA ALA A 16 0.04 20.07 7.25
C ALA A 16 0.91 21.05 8.06
N VAL A 17 1.72 21.86 7.37
CA VAL A 17 2.48 22.95 7.98
C VAL A 17 2.02 24.26 7.35
N THR A 18 1.26 25.06 8.11
CA THR A 18 0.89 26.41 7.69
C THR A 18 2.13 27.31 7.77
N ILE A 19 2.61 27.81 6.64
CA ILE A 19 3.82 28.66 6.58
C ILE A 19 3.51 30.10 7.02
N ASP A 20 2.26 30.57 6.89
CA ASP A 20 1.83 31.91 7.31
C ASP A 20 0.45 31.86 8.01
N PRO A 21 0.33 32.24 9.30
CA PRO A 21 -0.95 32.27 10.02
C PRO A 21 -1.90 33.39 9.57
N THR A 22 -1.46 34.30 8.70
CA THR A 22 -2.29 35.35 8.07
C THR A 22 -2.83 34.96 6.69
N ALA A 23 -2.46 33.76 6.23
CA ALA A 23 -2.87 33.21 4.96
C ALA A 23 -4.41 33.09 4.83
N GLY A 24 -4.94 33.59 3.72
CA GLY A 24 -6.34 33.48 3.33
C GLY A 24 -6.65 32.20 2.54
N GLU A 25 -7.85 32.14 1.98
CA GLU A 25 -8.31 31.06 1.10
C GLU A 25 -7.49 31.07 -0.21
N GLY A 26 -6.78 29.98 -0.51
CA GLY A 26 -5.93 29.84 -1.71
C GLY A 26 -4.42 29.86 -1.47
N ASP A 27 -3.96 29.98 -0.23
CA ASP A 27 -2.53 29.98 0.09
C ASP A 27 -1.92 28.57 0.06
N ILE A 28 -0.69 28.50 -0.46
CA ILE A 28 0.07 27.25 -0.61
C ILE A 28 0.55 26.82 0.77
N ILE A 29 0.12 25.62 1.19
CA ILE A 29 0.54 24.98 2.41
C ILE A 29 1.59 23.92 2.04
N GLU A 30 2.58 23.74 2.91
CA GLU A 30 3.60 22.71 2.74
C GLU A 30 3.24 21.50 3.61
N CYS A 31 3.28 20.31 3.02
CA CYS A 31 3.27 19.05 3.74
C CYS A 31 4.63 18.90 4.41
N TYR A 32 4.70 18.36 5.62
CA TYR A 32 5.98 18.14 6.29
C TYR A 32 6.99 17.29 5.49
N CYS A 33 6.52 16.52 4.50
CA CYS A 33 7.36 15.81 3.53
C CYS A 33 7.94 16.68 2.39
N GLY A 34 7.74 18.00 2.40
CA GLY A 34 8.20 18.96 1.40
C GLY A 34 7.30 19.09 0.15
N TRP A 35 6.09 18.54 0.19
CA TRP A 35 5.12 18.62 -0.92
C TRP A 35 4.25 19.86 -0.77
N TRP A 36 4.12 20.67 -1.84
CA TRP A 36 3.39 21.93 -1.84
C TRP A 36 1.99 21.75 -2.41
N TYR A 37 0.98 22.31 -1.76
CA TYR A 37 -0.42 22.03 -2.11
C TYR A 37 -1.40 23.14 -1.73
N THR A 38 -2.63 23.06 -2.26
CA THR A 38 -3.78 23.81 -1.76
C THR A 38 -4.51 23.00 -0.67
N VAL A 39 -5.13 23.65 0.34
CA VAL A 39 -5.72 22.96 1.52
C VAL A 39 -6.50 21.69 1.16
N ASP A 40 -7.23 21.70 0.05
CA ASP A 40 -8.08 20.60 -0.41
C ASP A 40 -7.29 19.40 -0.96
N ASP A 41 -6.05 19.58 -1.42
CA ASP A 41 -5.23 18.54 -2.05
C ASP A 41 -4.44 17.68 -1.05
N HIS A 42 -4.28 18.15 0.19
CA HIS A 42 -3.47 17.44 1.20
C HIS A 42 -4.03 16.07 1.55
N ALA A 43 -5.34 15.98 1.75
CA ALA A 43 -6.00 14.74 2.11
C ALA A 43 -5.81 13.67 1.02
N SER A 44 -5.88 14.08 -0.25
CA SER A 44 -5.62 13.20 -1.40
C SER A 44 -4.17 12.74 -1.46
N HIS A 45 -3.21 13.63 -1.19
CA HIS A 45 -1.79 13.27 -1.10
C HIS A 45 -1.52 12.24 0.01
N VAL A 46 -1.98 12.51 1.23
CA VAL A 46 -1.80 11.58 2.35
C VAL A 46 -2.46 10.23 2.07
N ALA A 47 -3.65 10.22 1.46
CA ALA A 47 -4.34 8.98 1.08
C ALA A 47 -3.53 8.15 0.06
N GLN A 48 -2.88 8.79 -0.91
CA GLN A 48 -2.02 8.10 -1.88
C GLN A 48 -0.78 7.50 -1.22
N VAL A 49 -0.16 8.21 -0.29
CA VAL A 49 1.01 7.72 0.48
C VAL A 49 0.60 6.52 1.34
N ILE A 50 -0.56 6.58 2.00
CA ILE A 50 -1.10 5.45 2.77
C ILE A 50 -1.38 4.25 1.86
N ASP A 51 -2.05 4.42 0.72
CA ASP A 51 -2.33 3.31 -0.21
C ASP A 51 -1.03 2.67 -0.71
N ALA A 52 -0.03 3.47 -1.10
CA ALA A 52 1.27 2.97 -1.55
C ALA A 52 2.02 2.19 -0.45
N ALA A 53 1.96 2.67 0.79
CA ALA A 53 2.62 2.00 1.91
C ALA A 53 1.93 0.68 2.29
N LEU A 54 0.60 0.66 2.38
CA LEU A 54 -0.16 -0.51 2.81
C LEU A 54 -0.33 -1.54 1.70
N ARG A 55 -0.33 -1.10 0.44
CA ARG A 55 -0.59 -1.94 -0.73
C ARG A 55 0.53 -1.82 -1.76
N PRO A 56 1.76 -2.24 -1.40
CA PRO A 56 2.89 -2.18 -2.31
C PRO A 56 2.60 -2.94 -3.60
N VAL A 57 3.21 -2.46 -4.67
CA VAL A 57 3.19 -3.11 -5.98
C VAL A 57 4.43 -4.00 -6.06
N ILE A 58 4.21 -5.25 -6.44
CA ILE A 58 5.20 -6.29 -6.64
C ILE A 58 5.46 -6.42 -8.13
N GLU A 59 6.72 -6.27 -8.54
CA GLU A 59 7.10 -6.17 -9.95
C GLU A 59 7.73 -7.47 -10.47
N ASN A 60 8.20 -8.35 -9.58
CA ASN A 60 8.87 -9.59 -9.95
C ASN A 60 8.43 -10.79 -9.08
N ILE A 61 8.83 -11.99 -9.49
CA ILE A 61 8.43 -13.25 -8.84
C ILE A 61 9.17 -13.41 -7.52
N GLU A 62 10.42 -12.97 -7.45
CA GLU A 62 11.26 -13.06 -6.26
C GLU A 62 10.63 -12.29 -5.08
N GLU A 63 10.08 -11.11 -5.35
CA GLU A 63 9.33 -10.33 -4.38
C GLU A 63 8.03 -11.02 -3.94
N LEU A 64 7.30 -11.69 -4.84
CA LEU A 64 6.12 -12.49 -4.47
C LEU A 64 6.52 -13.65 -3.54
N ASP A 65 7.58 -14.38 -3.90
CA ASP A 65 8.06 -15.51 -3.12
C ASP A 65 8.63 -15.12 -1.77
N ALA A 66 9.11 -13.88 -1.62
CA ALA A 66 9.55 -13.32 -0.35
C ALA A 66 8.40 -12.91 0.59
N LEU A 67 7.15 -12.79 0.12
CA LEU A 67 6.03 -12.42 0.97
C LEU A 67 5.79 -13.46 2.09
N PRO A 68 5.37 -13.06 3.30
CA PRO A 68 5.06 -14.01 4.35
C PRO A 68 3.84 -14.88 3.98
N PRO A 69 3.71 -16.09 4.55
CA PRO A 69 2.46 -16.86 4.51
C PRO A 69 1.28 -15.99 4.95
N ASP A 70 0.08 -16.30 4.48
CA ASP A 70 -1.18 -15.53 4.65
C ASP A 70 -1.25 -14.18 3.93
N SER A 71 -0.24 -13.83 3.15
CA SER A 71 -0.32 -12.67 2.24
C SER A 71 -1.40 -12.88 1.18
N VAL A 72 -2.10 -11.80 0.83
CA VAL A 72 -3.07 -11.77 -0.27
C VAL A 72 -2.64 -10.74 -1.29
N VAL A 73 -2.56 -11.15 -2.55
CA VAL A 73 -2.18 -10.27 -3.68
C VAL A 73 -3.23 -10.33 -4.78
N ARG A 74 -3.23 -9.32 -5.64
CA ARG A 74 -4.03 -9.28 -6.86
C ARG A 74 -3.14 -8.98 -8.04
N GLY A 75 -2.99 -9.95 -8.92
CA GLY A 75 -2.29 -9.76 -10.19
C GLY A 75 -3.05 -8.87 -11.17
N ARG A 76 -2.43 -8.55 -12.31
CA ARG A 76 -3.00 -7.70 -13.37
C ARG A 76 -4.33 -8.23 -13.93
N THR A 77 -4.57 -9.54 -13.86
CA THR A 77 -5.84 -10.17 -14.28
C THR A 77 -7.00 -9.91 -13.32
N GLY A 78 -6.73 -9.29 -12.16
CA GLY A 78 -7.74 -8.91 -11.17
C GLY A 78 -8.14 -10.02 -10.21
N MET A 79 -7.68 -11.26 -10.43
CA MET A 79 -7.96 -12.39 -9.53
C MET A 79 -7.12 -12.28 -8.24
N PRO A 80 -7.72 -12.38 -7.04
CA PRO A 80 -6.98 -12.49 -5.79
C PRO A 80 -6.32 -13.86 -5.60
N TRP A 81 -5.12 -13.83 -5.02
CA TRP A 81 -4.33 -15.01 -4.65
C TRP A 81 -3.92 -14.91 -3.18
N HIS A 82 -4.07 -16.00 -2.45
CA HIS A 82 -3.62 -16.15 -1.06
C HIS A 82 -2.38 -17.05 -1.02
N LYS A 83 -1.41 -16.68 -0.19
CA LYS A 83 -0.19 -17.46 0.03
C LYS A 83 -0.36 -18.34 1.26
N ASP A 84 -0.03 -19.62 1.16
CA ASP A 84 0.22 -20.48 2.32
C ASP A 84 1.73 -20.70 2.51
N ASP A 85 2.11 -21.62 3.42
CA ASP A 85 3.52 -21.89 3.73
C ASP A 85 4.37 -22.33 2.52
N ALA A 86 3.78 -22.80 1.42
CA ALA A 86 4.51 -23.42 0.32
C ALA A 86 4.04 -23.03 -1.09
N ALA A 87 2.88 -22.40 -1.23
CA ALA A 87 2.22 -22.22 -2.52
C ALA A 87 1.22 -21.05 -2.54
N TRP A 88 0.78 -20.74 -3.75
CA TRP A 88 -0.25 -19.74 -4.04
C TRP A 88 -1.58 -20.38 -4.43
N TRP A 89 -2.65 -19.79 -3.91
CA TRP A 89 -4.02 -20.29 -4.06
C TRP A 89 -4.93 -19.20 -4.64
N PRO A 90 -5.55 -19.41 -5.81
CA PRO A 90 -6.52 -18.48 -6.34
C PRO A 90 -7.81 -18.54 -5.52
N ALA A 91 -8.35 -17.39 -5.12
CA ALA A 91 -9.50 -17.31 -4.22
C ALA A 91 -10.79 -17.98 -4.75
N SER A 92 -10.89 -18.23 -6.06
CA SER A 92 -12.10 -18.76 -6.70
C SER A 92 -12.04 -20.26 -7.03
N ILE A 93 -10.93 -20.97 -6.76
CA ILE A 93 -10.75 -22.36 -7.23
C ILE A 93 -10.18 -23.22 -6.10
N SER A 94 -10.88 -24.30 -5.75
CA SER A 94 -10.32 -25.39 -4.94
C SER A 94 -9.44 -26.29 -5.80
N GLY A 95 -8.28 -26.71 -5.29
CA GLY A 95 -7.36 -27.51 -6.10
C GLY A 95 -6.02 -27.80 -5.45
N VAL A 96 -4.95 -27.68 -6.23
CA VAL A 96 -3.57 -27.87 -5.80
C VAL A 96 -2.89 -26.50 -5.78
N GLY A 97 -2.06 -26.26 -4.77
CA GLY A 97 -1.22 -25.07 -4.66
C GLY A 97 -0.44 -24.81 -5.95
N ARG A 98 -0.28 -23.54 -6.28
CA ARG A 98 0.35 -23.08 -7.51
C ARG A 98 1.65 -22.37 -7.23
N ASP A 99 2.49 -22.33 -8.26
CA ASP A 99 3.69 -21.53 -8.29
C ASP A 99 3.37 -20.04 -8.53
N ALA A 100 4.19 -19.15 -7.98
CA ALA A 100 4.03 -17.70 -8.11
C ALA A 100 4.05 -17.20 -9.56
N SER A 101 4.71 -17.93 -10.47
CA SER A 101 4.75 -17.59 -11.91
C SER A 101 3.39 -17.57 -12.60
N LEU A 102 2.35 -18.16 -12.00
CA LEU A 102 0.98 -18.08 -12.51
C LEU A 102 0.28 -16.76 -12.16
N ILE A 103 0.83 -15.97 -11.24
CA ILE A 103 0.30 -14.66 -10.87
C ILE A 103 0.80 -13.64 -11.89
N SER A 104 -0.14 -12.96 -12.56
CA SER A 104 0.22 -11.94 -13.56
C SER A 104 0.76 -10.67 -12.90
N LEU A 105 2.01 -10.33 -13.19
CA LEU A 105 2.68 -9.14 -12.67
C LEU A 105 2.38 -7.85 -13.48
N PRO A 106 2.54 -6.65 -12.90
CA PRO A 106 2.77 -6.44 -11.48
C PRO A 106 1.54 -6.83 -10.67
N ALA A 107 1.77 -7.31 -9.46
CA ALA A 107 0.72 -7.66 -8.51
C ALA A 107 0.64 -6.58 -7.44
N ARG A 108 -0.57 -6.27 -6.98
CA ARG A 108 -0.74 -5.37 -5.83
C ARG A 108 -1.03 -6.20 -4.59
N VAL A 109 -0.30 -5.96 -3.50
CA VAL A 109 -0.63 -6.54 -2.19
C VAL A 109 -1.96 -5.97 -1.72
N LEU A 110 -2.90 -6.85 -1.38
CA LEU A 110 -4.19 -6.48 -0.79
C LEU A 110 -4.15 -6.57 0.73
N TYR A 111 -3.39 -7.53 1.24
CA TYR A 111 -3.19 -7.77 2.67
C TYR A 111 -1.81 -8.41 2.88
N MET A 112 -1.11 -7.93 3.90
CA MET A 112 0.14 -8.51 4.39
C MET A 112 -0.02 -8.73 5.89
N PRO A 113 0.15 -9.95 6.39
CA PRO A 113 0.04 -10.21 7.81
C PRO A 113 1.12 -9.48 8.59
N GLU A 114 0.79 -9.11 9.82
CA GLU A 114 1.76 -8.59 10.77
C GLU A 114 2.75 -9.71 11.11
N VAL A 115 4.01 -9.52 10.74
CA VAL A 115 5.10 -10.36 11.22
C VAL A 115 5.42 -9.92 12.65
N ASP A 116 5.20 -10.82 13.61
CA ASP A 116 5.65 -10.70 15.01
C ASP A 116 7.19 -10.72 15.11
#